data_AF-A0A819SQ44-F1
#
_entry.id   AF-A0A819SQ44-F1
#
_cell.length_a   1.000
_cell.length_b   1.000
_cell.length_c   1.000
_cell.angle_alpha   90.00
_cell.angle_beta   90.00
_cell.angle_gamma   90.00
#
_symmetry.space_group_name_H-M   'P 1'
#
loop_
_entity.id
_entity.type
_entity.pdbx_description
1 polymer ?
#
loop_
_entity_poly.entity_id
_entity_poly.type
_entity_poly.pdbx_seq_one_letter_code
_entity_poly.pdbx_strand_id
1 'polypeptide(L)'
;VTNVENSRYSTQLLAATTLRNILGTKSLQEILCDRENISHSMQVHLDEGTDPWGVKVERVEIKDVRLPVNMQRSMAAEAEAAREARAKIIAAEGEQKASRALKEAGDVISESPIALQLRYLQTLTHISAEKNSTIVFPIPVELLRLMKSRSEMRMTTGL
;
A
#
# COMPACT_ATOMS: atom_id res chain seq x y z
N VAL A 1 55.47 -14.76 -8.75
CA VAL A 1 54.00 -14.95 -8.71
C VAL A 1 53.39 -14.06 -9.78
N THR A 2 53.34 -14.56 -11.01
CA THR A 2 52.62 -14.01 -12.17
C THR A 2 52.39 -15.20 -13.10
N ASN A 3 51.58 -16.17 -12.65
CA ASN A 3 51.39 -17.44 -13.39
C ASN A 3 50.22 -17.39 -14.38
N VAL A 4 49.89 -16.20 -14.87
CA VAL A 4 48.89 -15.98 -15.91
C VAL A 4 49.46 -14.90 -16.82
N GLU A 5 49.72 -15.22 -18.08
CA GLU A 5 50.25 -14.27 -19.09
C GLU A 5 49.34 -13.04 -19.30
N ASN A 6 48.12 -13.04 -18.76
CA ASN A 6 47.24 -11.88 -18.74
C ASN A 6 46.20 -11.95 -17.60
N SER A 7 46.60 -11.59 -16.36
CA SER A 7 45.70 -11.55 -15.19
C SER A 7 44.41 -10.77 -15.47
N ARG A 8 44.49 -9.66 -16.20
CA ARG A 8 43.34 -8.84 -16.60
C ARG A 8 42.33 -9.62 -17.45
N TYR A 9 42.80 -10.40 -18.42
CA TYR A 9 41.92 -11.21 -19.27
C TYR A 9 41.23 -12.32 -18.47
N SER A 10 41.98 -13.00 -17.60
CA SER A 10 41.43 -14.05 -16.73
C SER A 10 40.42 -13.51 -15.73
N THR A 11 40.67 -12.33 -15.13
CA THR A 11 39.70 -11.65 -14.26
C THR A 11 38.43 -11.27 -15.02
N GLN A 12 38.53 -10.81 -16.27
CA GLN A 12 37.34 -10.50 -17.09
C GLN A 12 36.51 -11.75 -17.39
N LEU A 13 37.16 -12.88 -17.71
CA LEU A 13 36.47 -14.14 -17.96
C LEU A 13 35.79 -14.70 -16.71
N LEU A 14 36.49 -14.62 -15.57
CA LEU A 14 35.95 -14.99 -14.27
C LEU A 14 34.73 -14.11 -13.94
N ALA A 15 34.85 -12.79 -14.08
CA ALA A 15 33.74 -11.85 -13.86
C ALA A 15 32.52 -12.16 -14.73
N ALA A 16 32.72 -12.46 -16.01
CA ALA A 16 31.64 -12.82 -16.92
C ALA A 16 30.95 -14.14 -16.53
N THR A 17 31.72 -15.12 -16.08
CA THR A 17 31.20 -16.44 -15.66
C THR A 17 30.45 -16.33 -14.34
N THR A 18 31.02 -15.63 -13.36
CA THR A 18 30.39 -15.37 -12.06
C THR A 18 29.09 -14.59 -12.21
N LEU A 19 29.09 -13.51 -13.01
CA LEU A 19 27.88 -12.75 -13.32
C LEU A 19 26.80 -13.65 -13.94
N ARG A 20 27.16 -14.47 -14.94
CA ARG A 20 26.21 -15.38 -15.59
C ARG A 20 25.61 -16.39 -14.60
N ASN A 21 26.42 -16.96 -13.72
CA ASN A 21 25.97 -17.95 -12.74
C ASN A 21 25.01 -17.32 -11.72
N ILE A 22 25.34 -16.13 -11.20
CA ILE A 22 24.48 -15.42 -10.26
C ILE A 22 23.17 -15.00 -10.92
N LEU A 23 23.21 -14.46 -12.15
CA LEU A 23 21.98 -14.09 -12.87
C LEU A 23 21.12 -15.32 -13.22
N GLY A 24 21.72 -16.51 -13.37
CA GLY A 24 21.00 -17.75 -13.67
C GLY A 24 20.22 -18.33 -12.48
N THR A 25 20.59 -17.97 -11.24
CA THR A 25 19.89 -18.44 -10.03
C THR A 25 18.89 -17.44 -9.48
N LYS A 26 18.79 -16.25 -10.09
CA LYS A 26 17.95 -15.13 -9.65
C LYS A 26 16.79 -14.92 -10.61
N SER A 27 15.64 -14.54 -10.08
CA SER A 27 14.52 -14.10 -10.91
C SER A 27 14.82 -12.74 -11.55
N LEU A 28 14.16 -12.44 -12.68
CA LEU A 28 14.31 -11.15 -13.35
C LEU A 28 13.96 -9.97 -12.44
N GLN A 29 12.93 -10.14 -11.61
CA GLN A 29 12.49 -9.12 -10.66
C GLN A 29 13.57 -8.84 -9.60
N GLU A 30 14.21 -9.88 -9.08
CA GLU A 30 15.35 -9.73 -8.15
C GLU A 30 16.52 -9.01 -8.81
N ILE A 31 16.82 -9.30 -10.07
CA ILE A 31 17.91 -8.63 -10.81
C ILE A 31 17.66 -7.13 -10.96
N LEU A 32 16.40 -6.73 -11.11
CA LEU A 32 16.01 -5.33 -11.28
C LEU A 32 15.92 -4.58 -9.95
N CYS A 33 15.41 -5.22 -8.90
CA CYS A 33 15.16 -4.59 -7.60
C CYS A 33 16.35 -4.68 -6.63
N ASP A 34 17.19 -5.71 -6.75
CA ASP A 34 18.19 -6.08 -5.73
C ASP A 34 19.62 -6.06 -6.28
N ARG A 35 19.97 -4.96 -6.96
CA ARG A 35 21.29 -4.79 -7.60
C ARG A 35 22.44 -4.75 -6.62
N GLU A 36 22.23 -4.23 -5.41
CA GLU A 36 23.26 -4.12 -4.38
C GLU A 36 23.69 -5.50 -3.90
N ASN A 37 22.74 -6.39 -3.58
CA ASN A 37 23.05 -7.75 -3.15
C ASN A 37 23.76 -8.55 -4.24
N ILE A 38 23.35 -8.38 -5.51
CA ILE A 38 24.02 -9.05 -6.63
C ILE A 38 25.46 -8.53 -6.80
N SER A 39 25.65 -7.21 -6.68
CA SER A 39 26.97 -6.59 -6.78
C SER A 39 27.89 -7.04 -5.66
N HIS A 40 27.37 -7.13 -4.43
CA HIS A 40 28.11 -7.63 -3.28
C HIS A 40 28.48 -9.11 -3.41
N SER A 41 27.53 -9.96 -3.83
CA SER A 41 27.79 -11.39 -4.08
C SER A 41 28.84 -11.58 -5.18
N MET A 42 28.77 -10.79 -6.27
CA MET A 42 29.82 -10.80 -7.29
C MET A 42 31.18 -10.37 -6.75
N GLN A 43 31.23 -9.34 -5.89
CA GLN A 43 32.48 -8.86 -5.30
C GLN A 43 33.15 -9.98 -4.51
N VAL A 44 32.42 -10.64 -3.60
CA VAL A 44 32.96 -11.72 -2.76
C VAL A 44 33.52 -12.85 -3.62
N HIS A 45 32.74 -13.34 -4.59
CA HIS A 45 33.18 -14.43 -5.47
C HIS A 45 34.34 -14.05 -6.40
N LEU A 46 34.42 -12.78 -6.81
CA LEU A 46 35.52 -12.31 -7.63
C LEU A 46 36.79 -12.13 -6.83
N ASP A 47 36.72 -11.55 -5.63
CA ASP A 47 37.87 -11.36 -4.74
C ASP A 47 38.52 -12.72 -4.40
N GLU A 48 37.71 -13.68 -3.94
CA GLU A 48 38.14 -15.05 -3.65
C GLU A 48 38.80 -15.74 -4.87
N GLY A 49 38.23 -15.52 -6.07
CA GLY A 49 38.74 -16.13 -7.29
C GLY A 49 39.99 -15.42 -7.87
N THR A 50 40.22 -14.15 -7.53
CA THR A 50 41.38 -13.37 -7.99
C THR A 50 42.55 -13.33 -7.01
N ASP A 51 42.35 -13.75 -5.76
CA ASP A 51 43.40 -13.90 -4.74
C ASP A 51 44.65 -14.67 -5.24
N PRO A 52 44.54 -15.82 -5.95
CA PRO A 52 45.69 -16.55 -6.47
C PRO A 52 46.53 -15.76 -7.50
N TRP A 53 45.93 -14.72 -8.10
CA TRP A 53 46.58 -13.85 -9.08
C TRP A 53 47.13 -12.57 -8.44
N GLY A 54 46.95 -12.39 -7.12
CA GLY A 54 47.38 -11.20 -6.39
C GLY A 54 46.59 -9.94 -6.75
N VAL A 55 45.34 -10.10 -7.21
CA VAL A 55 44.45 -9.00 -7.57
C VAL A 55 43.34 -8.91 -6.53
N LYS A 56 43.16 -7.72 -5.95
CA LYS A 56 42.11 -7.44 -4.96
C LYS A 56 40.94 -6.71 -5.62
N VAL A 57 39.72 -7.16 -5.34
CA VAL A 57 38.48 -6.59 -5.91
C VAL A 57 37.80 -5.71 -4.86
N GLU A 58 37.99 -4.40 -4.98
CA GLU A 58 37.44 -3.44 -4.01
C GLU A 58 35.93 -3.21 -4.15
N ARG A 59 35.42 -3.19 -5.39
CA ARG A 59 34.02 -2.91 -5.68
C ARG A 59 33.61 -3.46 -7.04
N VAL A 60 32.38 -3.96 -7.11
CA VAL A 60 31.70 -4.35 -8.34
C VAL A 60 30.42 -3.54 -8.46
N GLU A 61 30.09 -3.08 -9.67
CA GLU A 61 28.86 -2.37 -9.95
C GLU A 61 28.20 -2.88 -11.22
N ILE A 62 26.89 -3.10 -11.15
CA ILE A 62 26.07 -3.40 -12.33
C ILE A 62 25.69 -2.09 -13.00
N LYS A 63 26.26 -1.84 -14.18
CA LYS A 63 25.99 -0.63 -14.96
C LYS A 63 24.57 -0.63 -15.54
N ASP A 64 24.32 -1.42 -16.58
CA ASP A 64 23.06 -1.42 -17.33
C ASP A 64 22.51 -2.84 -17.52
N VAL A 65 21.20 -3.01 -17.24
CA VAL A 65 20.46 -4.23 -17.58
C VAL A 65 19.45 -3.84 -18.66
N ARG A 66 19.65 -4.36 -19.88
CA ARG A 66 18.78 -4.09 -21.02
C ARG A 66 17.83 -5.25 -21.23
N LEU A 67 16.53 -4.97 -21.12
CA LEU A 67 15.47 -5.91 -21.42
C LEU A 67 14.94 -5.65 -22.83
N PRO A 68 14.52 -6.69 -23.57
CA PRO A 68 13.85 -6.48 -24.85
C PRO A 68 12.48 -5.81 -24.63
N VAL A 69 12.08 -4.96 -25.58
CA VAL A 69 10.91 -4.07 -25.45
C VAL A 69 9.60 -4.85 -25.25
N ASN A 70 9.48 -6.03 -25.84
CA ASN A 70 8.32 -6.90 -25.68
C ASN A 70 8.16 -7.36 -24.21
N MET A 71 9.24 -7.80 -23.57
CA MET A 71 9.24 -8.26 -22.18
C MET A 71 8.94 -7.12 -21.21
N GLN A 72 9.48 -5.91 -21.44
CA GLN A 72 9.18 -4.74 -20.62
C GLN A 72 7.67 -4.43 -20.61
N ARG A 73 7.00 -4.52 -21.77
CA ARG A 73 5.56 -4.30 -21.88
C ARG A 73 4.76 -5.36 -21.13
N SER A 74 5.13 -6.63 -21.27
CA SER A 74 4.47 -7.73 -20.55
C SER A 74 4.63 -7.60 -19.03
N MET A 75 5.84 -7.28 -18.55
CA MET A 75 6.09 -7.04 -17.13
C MET A 75 5.32 -5.84 -16.60
N ALA A 76 5.24 -4.75 -17.36
CA ALA A 76 4.47 -3.57 -16.96
C ALA A 76 2.97 -3.91 -16.83
N ALA A 77 2.42 -4.68 -17.77
CA ALA A 77 1.04 -5.13 -17.72
C ALA A 77 0.77 -6.06 -16.52
N GLU A 78 1.70 -7.00 -16.24
CA GLU A 78 1.60 -7.90 -15.10
C GLU A 78 1.71 -7.14 -13.77
N ALA A 79 2.65 -6.19 -13.66
CA ALA A 79 2.83 -5.37 -12.48
C ALA A 79 1.60 -4.50 -12.19
N GLU A 80 0.99 -3.91 -13.22
CA GLU A 80 -0.23 -3.13 -13.06
C GLU A 80 -1.40 -4.00 -12.61
N ALA A 81 -1.61 -5.17 -13.23
CA ALA A 81 -2.65 -6.11 -12.83
C ALA A 81 -2.46 -6.58 -11.36
N ALA A 82 -1.23 -6.88 -10.95
CA ALA A 82 -0.92 -7.27 -9.58
C ALA A 82 -1.18 -6.12 -8.59
N ARG A 83 -0.86 -4.88 -8.98
CA ARG A 83 -1.12 -3.68 -8.19
C ARG A 83 -2.60 -3.40 -8.03
N GLU A 84 -3.38 -3.48 -9.10
CA GLU A 84 -4.84 -3.33 -9.07
C GLU A 84 -5.50 -4.40 -8.19
N ALA A 85 -5.06 -5.66 -8.33
CA ALA A 85 -5.56 -6.76 -7.50
C ALA A 85 -5.28 -6.51 -6.01
N ARG A 86 -4.05 -6.10 -5.67
CA ARG A 86 -3.69 -5.75 -4.28
C ARG A 86 -4.49 -4.55 -3.77
N ALA A 87 -4.70 -3.52 -4.60
CA ALA A 87 -5.49 -2.36 -4.22
C ALA A 87 -6.93 -2.75 -3.87
N LYS A 88 -7.55 -3.67 -4.64
CA LYS A 88 -8.90 -4.19 -4.35
C LYS A 88 -8.96 -4.95 -3.03
N ILE A 89 -7.95 -5.78 -2.73
CA ILE A 89 -7.88 -6.51 -1.45
C ILE A 89 -7.79 -5.52 -0.29
N ILE A 90 -6.90 -4.53 -0.38
CA ILE A 90 -6.73 -3.51 0.66
C ILE A 90 -8.01 -2.70 0.86
N ALA A 91 -8.69 -2.33 -0.23
CA ALA A 91 -9.96 -1.62 -0.17
C ALA A 91 -11.05 -2.46 0.54
N ALA A 92 -11.19 -3.74 0.16
CA ALA A 92 -12.16 -4.64 0.77
C ALA A 92 -11.87 -4.89 2.27
N GLU A 93 -10.60 -5.08 2.64
CA GLU A 93 -10.19 -5.19 4.04
C GLU A 93 -10.46 -3.89 4.82
N GLY A 94 -10.18 -2.74 4.21
CA GLY A 94 -10.47 -1.42 4.77
C GLY A 94 -11.97 -1.23 5.01
N GLU A 95 -12.80 -1.59 4.05
CA GLU A 95 -14.26 -1.52 4.14
C GLU A 95 -14.82 -2.46 5.22
N GLN A 96 -14.28 -3.68 5.32
CA GLN A 96 -14.66 -4.62 6.38
C GLN A 96 -14.31 -4.06 7.78
N LYS A 97 -13.10 -3.51 7.94
CA LYS A 97 -12.66 -2.91 9.21
C LYS A 97 -13.53 -1.70 9.57
N ALA A 98 -13.79 -0.82 8.61
CA ALA A 98 -14.66 0.34 8.80
C ALA A 98 -16.08 -0.06 9.20
N SER A 99 -16.66 -1.06 8.51
CA SER A 99 -18.00 -1.57 8.81
C SER A 99 -18.11 -2.14 10.22
N ARG A 100 -17.08 -2.87 10.68
CA ARG A 100 -17.03 -3.41 12.05
C ARG A 100 -16.98 -2.29 13.09
N ALA A 101 -16.11 -1.30 12.90
CA ALA A 101 -16.00 -0.16 13.79
C ALA A 101 -17.31 0.66 13.87
N LEU A 102 -18.00 0.83 12.73
CA LEU A 102 -19.30 1.51 12.68
C LEU A 102 -20.39 0.72 13.41
N LYS A 103 -20.41 -0.62 13.28
CA LYS A 103 -21.33 -1.47 14.03
C LYS A 103 -21.10 -1.34 15.53
N GLU A 104 -19.85 -1.47 15.99
CA GLU A 104 -19.50 -1.33 17.41
C GLU A 104 -19.91 0.06 17.95
N ALA A 105 -19.64 1.13 17.20
CA ALA A 105 -20.10 2.46 17.56
C ALA A 105 -21.63 2.58 17.61
N GLY A 106 -22.35 1.92 16.71
CA GLY A 106 -23.81 1.84 16.71
C GLY A 106 -24.36 1.12 17.94
N ASP A 107 -23.78 -0.02 18.29
CA ASP A 107 -24.17 -0.82 19.45
C ASP A 107 -23.98 -0.01 20.75
N VAL A 108 -22.83 0.65 20.92
CA VAL A 108 -22.54 1.54 22.07
C VAL A 108 -23.55 2.70 22.18
N ILE A 109 -23.96 3.26 21.05
CA ILE A 109 -24.93 4.37 21.02
C ILE A 109 -26.34 3.88 21.34
N SER A 110 -26.69 2.66 20.94
CA SER A 110 -27.96 2.05 21.32
C SER A 110 -28.04 1.76 22.81
N GLU A 111 -26.92 1.39 23.44
CA GLU A 111 -26.84 1.13 24.88
C GLU A 111 -26.96 2.40 25.73
N SER A 112 -26.55 3.57 25.20
CA SER A 112 -26.59 4.85 25.92
C SER A 112 -27.37 5.92 25.15
N PRO A 113 -28.64 6.20 25.54
CA PRO A 113 -29.47 7.23 24.91
C PRO A 113 -28.84 8.64 24.93
N ILE A 114 -28.00 8.94 25.92
CA ILE A 114 -27.26 10.21 26.04
C ILE A 114 -26.21 10.36 24.93
N ALA A 115 -25.66 9.26 24.41
CA ALA A 115 -24.64 9.30 23.36
C ALA A 115 -25.18 9.92 22.05
N LEU A 116 -26.43 9.64 21.69
CA LEU A 116 -27.10 10.25 20.53
C LEU A 116 -27.26 11.76 20.70
N GLN A 117 -27.59 12.21 21.92
CA GLN A 117 -27.77 13.62 22.25
C GLN A 117 -26.45 14.39 22.21
N LEU A 118 -25.36 13.80 22.75
CA LEU A 118 -24.02 14.37 22.64
C LEU A 118 -23.55 14.45 21.18
N ARG A 119 -23.80 13.40 20.39
CA ARG A 119 -23.46 13.39 18.96
C ARG A 119 -24.26 14.45 18.19
N TYR A 120 -25.53 14.66 18.53
CA TYR A 120 -26.35 15.75 17.98
C TYR A 120 -25.75 17.13 18.29
N LEU A 121 -25.36 17.38 19.55
CA LEU A 121 -24.70 18.63 19.94
C LEU A 121 -23.35 18.82 19.23
N GLN A 122 -22.55 17.76 19.08
CA GLN A 122 -21.30 17.81 18.33
C GLN A 122 -21.52 18.16 16.85
N THR A 123 -22.50 17.54 16.20
CA THR A 123 -22.87 17.86 14.81
C THR A 123 -23.30 19.32 14.68
N LEU A 124 -24.08 19.86 15.63
CA LEU A 124 -24.44 21.28 15.66
C LEU A 124 -23.22 22.19 15.82
N THR A 125 -22.25 21.84 16.66
CA THR A 125 -21.01 22.63 16.79
C THR A 125 -20.17 22.58 15.52
N HIS A 126 -20.12 21.45 14.82
CA HIS A 126 -19.40 21.30 13.55
C HIS A 126 -20.04 22.14 12.44
N ILE A 127 -21.37 22.08 12.30
CA ILE A 127 -22.12 22.87 11.32
C ILE A 127 -22.01 24.39 11.62
N SER A 128 -22.06 24.76 12.90
CA SER A 128 -21.91 26.16 13.34
C SER A 128 -20.51 26.73 13.02
N ALA A 129 -19.48 25.88 13.07
CA ALA A 129 -18.12 26.27 12.72
C ALA A 129 -17.93 26.56 11.21
N GLU A 130 -18.71 25.93 10.33
CA GLU A 130 -18.58 26.06 8.86
C GLU A 130 -19.24 27.31 8.25
N LYS A 131 -19.80 28.23 9.04
CA LYS A 131 -20.38 29.52 8.56
C LYS A 131 -21.41 29.41 7.41
N ASN A 132 -22.22 28.36 7.32
CA ASN A 132 -23.35 28.29 6.37
C ASN A 132 -24.67 28.75 7.03
N SER A 133 -25.21 29.87 6.54
CA SER A 133 -26.36 30.64 7.09
C SER A 133 -27.74 29.96 7.00
N THR A 134 -27.82 28.68 6.64
CA THR A 134 -29.10 27.96 6.50
C THR A 134 -29.13 26.79 7.47
N ILE A 135 -29.72 27.04 8.65
CA ILE A 135 -29.95 26.02 9.67
C ILE A 135 -31.14 25.16 9.22
N VAL A 136 -30.85 24.03 8.57
CA VAL A 136 -31.86 23.00 8.32
C VAL A 136 -32.01 22.18 9.60
N PHE A 137 -33.10 22.41 10.32
CA PHE A 137 -33.40 21.69 11.57
C PHE A 137 -34.15 20.39 11.23
N PRO A 138 -33.55 19.20 11.39
CA PRO A 138 -34.31 17.96 11.28
C PRO A 138 -35.21 17.85 12.51
N ILE A 139 -36.51 18.10 12.34
CA ILE A 139 -37.48 17.98 13.43
C ILE A 139 -37.59 16.49 13.81
N PRO A 140 -37.40 16.12 15.09
CA PRO A 140 -37.56 14.74 15.55
C PRO A 140 -38.94 14.20 15.20
N VAL A 141 -39.01 12.95 14.73
CA VAL A 141 -40.26 12.28 14.36
C VAL A 141 -41.24 12.18 15.53
N GLU A 142 -40.75 12.16 16.77
CA GLU A 142 -41.56 12.27 18.00
C GLU A 142 -42.34 13.59 18.07
N LEU A 143 -41.73 14.72 17.67
CA LEU A 143 -42.41 16.03 17.68
C LEU A 143 -43.49 16.10 16.60
N LEU A 144 -43.22 15.51 15.43
CA LEU A 144 -44.20 15.37 14.35
C LEU A 144 -45.39 14.50 14.77
N ARG A 145 -45.15 13.40 15.51
CA ARG A 145 -46.22 12.58 16.10
C ARG A 145 -47.06 13.35 17.12
N LEU A 146 -46.42 14.16 17.97
CA LEU A 146 -47.13 14.98 18.97
C LEU A 146 -48.04 16.04 18.33
N MET A 147 -47.61 16.65 17.21
CA MET A 147 -48.44 17.58 16.44
C MET A 147 -49.61 16.87 15.75
N LYS A 148 -49.38 15.67 15.20
CA LYS A 148 -50.43 14.87 14.55
C LYS A 148 -51.49 14.41 15.55
N SER A 149 -51.07 13.93 16.72
CA SER A 149 -51.96 13.53 17.83
C SER A 149 -52.84 14.69 18.34
N ARG A 150 -52.32 15.92 18.43
CA ARG A 150 -53.13 17.11 18.79
C ARG A 150 -54.17 17.49 17.73
N SER A 151 -53.93 17.19 16.46
CA SER A 151 -54.90 17.45 15.39
C SER A 151 -56.08 16.47 15.40
N GLU A 152 -55.84 15.21 15.74
CA GLU A 152 -56.88 14.17 15.85
C GLU A 152 -57.76 14.38 17.10
N MET A 153 -57.18 14.84 18.21
CA MET A 153 -57.93 15.08 19.45
C MET A 153 -58.89 16.29 19.35
N ARG A 154 -58.64 17.26 18.46
CA ARG A 154 -59.54 18.41 18.23
C ARG A 154 -60.77 18.07 17.38
N MET A 155 -60.74 16.96 16.63
CA MET A 155 -61.86 16.54 15.79
C MET A 155 -62.91 15.70 16.54
N THR A 156 -62.57 15.15 17.72
CA THR A 156 -63.47 14.27 18.49
C THR A 156 -64.21 14.97 19.63
N THR A 157 -63.82 16.19 20.00
CA THR A 157 -64.46 16.97 21.10
C THR A 157 -65.38 18.10 20.59
N GLY A 158 -65.65 18.13 19.28
CA GLY A 158 -66.47 19.17 18.61
C GLY A 158 -67.84 18.68 18.14
N LEU A 159 -68.51 17.82 18.91
CA LEU A 159 -69.92 17.46 18.77
C LEU A 159 -70.60 17.56 20.14
#